data_AF-A0A1A9AGX0-F1
#
_entry.id   AF-A0A1A9AGX0-F1
#
_cell.length_a   1.000
_cell.length_b   1.000
_cell.length_c   1.000
_cell.angle_alpha   90.00
_cell.angle_beta   90.00
_cell.angle_gamma   90.00
#
_symmetry.space_group_name_H-M   'P 1'
#
loop_
_entity.id
_entity.type
_entity.pdbx_description
1 polymer ?
#
loop_
_entity_poly.entity_id
_entity_poly.type
_entity_poly.pdbx_seq_one_letter_code
_entity_poly.pdbx_strand_id
1 'polypeptide(L)'
;MEPLEKKKIITYNMVDKFFRNNINTNMAIAEGVPESTKPEIKSVCDSIFSNQHNSNSINKDICRTLLIYFYLSKLPGGSNDPNSYCGFSNFWLNKKVRKDNGTLEEYASNFFNIFASSTNENFTGIECKNYIYNLGDETFKKMNILFTYYNNYNNFLINKNIKPDDSCKHAQKCVKIYKENIVNCSALGDEFCTKLVEFRDILMNQLLSPSICAEQQDILRSIDKKMAKSTSKNHREESSQASTISASSFGTMMGVSLLSLFLYKVTPIGSWLSPRIGNLKKTLNIGDNEGNESLFQYSEFTESNYTNGDYNIAYHFVGNS
;
A
#
# COMPACT_ATOMS: atom_id res chain seq x y z
N MET A 1 28.91 13.54 -3.20
CA MET A 1 28.15 12.38 -3.70
C MET A 1 26.82 12.42 -2.99
N GLU A 2 25.81 12.95 -3.65
CA GLU A 2 24.45 13.06 -3.10
C GLU A 2 23.90 11.64 -2.90
N PRO A 3 23.28 11.31 -1.74
CA PRO A 3 22.77 9.98 -1.53
C PRO A 3 21.66 9.70 -2.55
N LEU A 4 21.78 8.60 -3.30
CA LEU A 4 20.72 8.10 -4.18
C LEU A 4 19.42 8.06 -3.35
N GLU A 5 18.46 8.94 -3.65
CA GLU A 5 17.20 8.96 -2.92
C GLU A 5 16.56 7.57 -3.00
N LYS A 6 16.20 7.01 -1.83
CA LYS A 6 15.64 5.66 -1.77
C LYS A 6 14.27 5.67 -2.45
N LYS A 7 14.11 4.80 -3.45
CA LYS A 7 12.81 4.51 -4.08
C LYS A 7 11.75 4.27 -3.02
N LYS A 8 10.57 4.85 -3.21
CA LYS A 8 9.42 4.67 -2.33
C LYS A 8 8.78 3.31 -2.62
N ILE A 9 8.49 2.56 -1.56
CA ILE A 9 7.95 1.20 -1.69
C ILE A 9 6.45 1.31 -1.94
N ILE A 10 6.01 0.79 -3.09
CA ILE A 10 4.60 0.60 -3.41
C ILE A 10 4.19 -0.82 -3.02
N THR A 11 3.13 -0.92 -2.22
CA THR A 11 2.62 -2.21 -1.70
C THR A 11 1.16 -2.44 -2.09
N TYR A 12 0.70 -3.69 -1.98
CA TYR A 12 -0.69 -4.05 -2.26
C TYR A 12 -1.70 -3.30 -1.36
N ASN A 13 -1.28 -2.89 -0.16
CA ASN A 13 -2.08 -2.09 0.76
C ASN A 13 -2.39 -0.68 0.27
N MET A 14 -1.79 -0.22 -0.83
CA MET A 14 -2.08 1.10 -1.41
C MET A 14 -3.19 1.07 -2.47
N VAL A 15 -3.66 -0.11 -2.89
CA VAL A 15 -4.59 -0.25 -4.03
C VAL A 15 -5.94 0.44 -3.80
N ASP A 16 -6.48 0.43 -2.58
CA ASP A 16 -7.72 1.15 -2.27
C ASP A 16 -7.52 2.68 -2.33
N LYS A 17 -6.33 3.17 -1.95
CA LYS A 17 -5.94 4.59 -2.06
C LYS A 17 -5.82 5.01 -3.52
N PHE A 18 -5.25 4.16 -4.37
CA PHE A 18 -5.14 4.41 -5.80
C PHE A 18 -6.50 4.64 -6.44
N PHE A 19 -7.50 3.87 -6.02
CA PHE A 19 -8.84 4.01 -6.55
C PHE A 19 -9.47 5.36 -6.18
N ARG A 20 -9.32 5.85 -4.95
CA ARG A 20 -9.81 7.19 -4.56
C ARG A 20 -9.30 8.29 -5.51
N ASN A 21 -8.06 8.16 -5.98
CA ASN A 21 -7.48 9.07 -6.97
C ASN A 21 -7.83 8.77 -8.43
N ASN A 22 -8.20 7.52 -8.75
CA ASN A 22 -8.74 7.17 -10.05
C ASN A 22 -10.18 7.69 -10.24
N ILE A 23 -11.01 7.65 -9.18
CA ILE A 23 -12.38 8.23 -9.21
C ILE A 23 -12.33 9.73 -9.54
N ASN A 24 -11.29 10.44 -9.09
CA ASN A 24 -11.16 11.89 -9.21
C ASN A 24 -10.97 12.41 -10.65
N THR A 25 -11.19 11.63 -11.71
CA THR A 25 -11.09 12.00 -13.14
C THR A 25 -9.75 12.60 -13.58
N ASN A 26 -8.84 12.98 -12.67
CA ASN A 26 -7.63 13.75 -12.96
C ASN A 26 -6.72 13.04 -13.95
N MET A 27 -6.58 11.72 -13.87
CA MET A 27 -5.78 10.97 -14.84
C MET A 27 -6.47 10.91 -16.21
N ALA A 28 -7.78 10.67 -16.25
CA ALA A 28 -8.53 10.69 -17.49
C ALA A 28 -8.54 12.08 -18.14
N ILE A 29 -8.66 13.14 -17.32
CA ILE A 29 -8.49 14.54 -17.76
C ILE A 29 -7.09 14.72 -18.31
N ALA A 30 -6.05 14.32 -17.59
CA ALA A 30 -4.66 14.44 -18.02
C ALA A 30 -4.36 13.69 -19.33
N GLU A 31 -4.98 12.54 -19.56
CA GLU A 31 -4.91 11.80 -20.83
C GLU A 31 -5.63 12.54 -21.97
N GLY A 32 -6.70 13.28 -21.66
CA GLY A 32 -7.50 14.04 -22.63
C GLY A 32 -6.99 15.46 -22.91
N VAL A 33 -6.00 15.97 -22.18
CA VAL A 33 -5.49 17.33 -22.38
C VAL A 33 -4.72 17.44 -23.72
N PRO A 34 -5.09 18.38 -24.62
CA PRO A 34 -4.37 18.61 -25.87
C PRO A 34 -2.93 19.06 -25.64
N GLU A 35 -2.01 18.69 -26.53
CA GLU A 35 -0.58 19.02 -26.43
C GLU A 35 -0.28 20.53 -26.37
N SER A 36 -1.12 21.35 -26.99
CA SER A 36 -1.01 22.82 -26.95
C SER A 36 -1.29 23.43 -25.57
N THR A 37 -1.88 22.64 -24.65
CA THR A 37 -2.26 23.09 -23.32
C THR A 37 -1.05 22.93 -22.38
N LYS A 38 -0.65 24.02 -21.73
CA LYS A 38 0.55 24.12 -20.84
C LYS A 38 1.89 23.90 -21.58
N PRO A 39 2.34 24.87 -22.39
CA PRO A 39 3.59 24.78 -23.15
C PRO A 39 4.83 24.58 -22.27
N GLU A 40 4.80 25.06 -21.02
CA GLU A 40 5.86 24.83 -20.03
C GLU A 40 6.07 23.34 -19.73
N ILE A 41 4.98 22.58 -19.52
CA ILE A 41 5.05 21.13 -19.28
C ILE A 41 5.64 20.41 -20.50
N LYS A 42 5.21 20.81 -21.70
CA LYS A 42 5.74 20.27 -22.95
C LYS A 42 7.25 20.49 -23.04
N SER A 43 7.70 21.72 -22.78
CA SER A 43 9.14 22.08 -22.79
C SER A 43 9.94 21.26 -21.78
N VAL A 44 9.42 21.05 -20.57
CA VAL A 44 10.06 20.20 -19.56
C VAL A 44 10.22 18.77 -20.07
N CYS A 45 9.18 18.15 -20.63
CA CYS A 45 9.25 16.80 -21.16
C CYS A 45 10.16 16.70 -22.40
N ASP A 46 10.13 17.70 -23.29
CA ASP A 46 11.04 17.78 -24.43
C ASP A 46 12.51 17.83 -23.96
N SER A 47 12.80 18.57 -22.90
CA SER A 47 14.14 18.64 -22.29
C SER A 47 14.56 17.31 -21.66
N ILE A 48 13.69 16.69 -20.86
CA ILE A 48 13.97 15.41 -20.18
C ILE A 48 14.32 14.31 -21.21
N PHE A 49 13.64 14.29 -22.35
CA PHE A 49 13.80 13.25 -23.38
C PHE A 49 14.57 13.73 -24.63
N SER A 50 15.35 14.81 -24.52
CA SER A 50 16.07 15.45 -25.63
C SER A 50 17.16 14.58 -26.29
N ASN A 51 17.86 13.74 -25.51
CA ASN A 51 19.02 12.96 -25.97
C ASN A 51 18.67 11.61 -26.61
N GLN A 52 17.38 11.30 -26.80
CA GLN A 52 16.99 10.06 -27.48
C GLN A 52 16.90 10.34 -28.98
N HIS A 53 17.86 9.82 -29.76
CA HIS A 53 17.90 9.91 -31.23
C HIS A 53 16.60 9.43 -31.92
N ASN A 54 15.83 8.59 -31.23
CA ASN A 54 14.42 8.35 -31.49
C ASN A 54 13.63 8.81 -30.25
N SER A 55 13.38 10.11 -30.14
CA SER A 55 12.46 10.67 -29.15
C SER A 55 11.10 10.03 -29.43
N ASN A 56 10.84 8.89 -28.78
CA ASN A 56 9.60 8.18 -28.96
C ASN A 56 8.52 9.16 -28.47
N SER A 57 7.68 9.67 -29.38
CA SER A 57 6.61 10.63 -29.06
C SER A 57 5.81 10.14 -27.85
N ILE A 58 5.67 8.81 -27.75
CA ILE A 58 5.13 8.06 -26.62
C ILE A 58 5.75 8.47 -25.27
N ASN A 59 7.07 8.54 -25.13
CA ASN A 59 7.73 8.91 -23.86
C ASN A 59 7.41 10.36 -23.47
N LYS A 60 7.37 11.27 -24.45
CA LYS A 60 7.03 12.67 -24.22
C LYS A 60 5.56 12.83 -23.84
N ASP A 61 4.67 12.09 -24.49
CA ASP A 61 3.24 12.08 -24.18
C ASP A 61 2.97 11.52 -22.79
N ILE A 62 3.59 10.39 -22.43
CA ILE A 62 3.50 9.81 -21.08
C ILE A 62 4.01 10.80 -20.04
N CYS A 63 5.17 11.43 -20.28
CA CYS A 63 5.71 12.46 -19.40
C CYS A 63 4.69 13.60 -19.22
N ARG A 64 4.14 14.14 -20.32
CA ARG A 64 3.16 15.23 -20.28
C ARG A 64 1.93 14.85 -19.46
N THR A 65 1.36 13.66 -19.69
CA THR A 65 0.21 13.16 -18.92
C THR A 65 0.53 13.08 -17.43
N LEU A 66 1.69 12.53 -17.06
CA LEU A 66 2.10 12.48 -15.65
C LEU A 66 2.22 13.88 -15.04
N LEU A 67 2.88 14.82 -15.73
CA LEU A 67 3.08 16.18 -15.21
C LEU A 67 1.75 16.92 -15.01
N ILE A 68 0.82 16.75 -15.95
CA ILE A 68 -0.54 17.31 -15.85
C ILE A 68 -1.28 16.65 -14.69
N TYR A 69 -1.21 15.33 -14.55
CA TYR A 69 -1.85 14.62 -13.46
C TYR A 69 -1.34 15.07 -12.08
N PHE A 70 -0.03 15.26 -11.92
CA PHE A 70 0.54 15.75 -10.66
C PHE A 70 0.09 17.18 -10.37
N TYR A 71 0.06 18.04 -11.39
CA TYR A 71 -0.50 19.38 -11.24
C TYR A 71 -1.95 19.34 -10.76
N LEU A 72 -2.81 18.55 -11.42
CA LEU A 72 -4.23 18.41 -11.06
C LEU A 72 -4.40 17.83 -9.65
N SER A 73 -3.53 16.92 -9.24
CA SER A 73 -3.59 16.27 -7.93
C SER A 73 -3.24 17.21 -6.77
N LYS A 74 -2.54 18.33 -7.04
CA LYS A 74 -2.21 19.35 -6.03
C LYS A 74 -3.20 20.52 -5.98
N LEU A 75 -4.19 20.58 -6.88
CA LEU A 75 -5.23 21.61 -6.81
C LEU A 75 -6.10 21.41 -5.54
N PRO A 76 -6.72 22.47 -5.00
CA PRO A 76 -7.65 22.35 -3.87
C PRO A 76 -8.72 21.29 -4.15
N GLY A 77 -8.90 20.35 -3.21
CA GLY A 77 -9.77 19.16 -3.38
C GLY A 77 -9.03 17.90 -3.85
N GLY A 78 -7.75 17.99 -4.21
CA GLY A 78 -6.87 16.85 -4.46
C GLY A 78 -6.35 16.15 -3.21
N SER A 79 -5.71 14.99 -3.38
CA SER A 79 -5.06 14.26 -2.29
C SER A 79 -3.64 14.79 -2.07
N ASN A 80 -3.38 15.28 -0.86
CA ASN A 80 -2.03 15.69 -0.45
C ASN A 80 -1.14 14.52 -0.04
N ASP A 81 -1.64 13.26 -0.03
CA ASP A 81 -0.84 12.06 0.29
C ASP A 81 -0.06 11.58 -0.95
N PRO A 82 1.28 11.69 -0.98
CA PRO A 82 2.09 11.20 -2.11
C PRO A 82 1.91 9.70 -2.37
N ASN A 83 1.66 8.89 -1.34
CA ASN A 83 1.39 7.45 -1.55
C ASN A 83 0.12 7.22 -2.36
N SER A 84 -0.81 8.17 -2.31
CA SER A 84 -2.05 8.11 -3.05
C SER A 84 -1.80 8.48 -4.51
N TYR A 85 -1.33 9.69 -4.82
CA TYR A 85 -1.30 10.17 -6.21
C TYR A 85 -0.02 9.73 -6.93
N CYS A 86 1.16 9.83 -6.31
CA CYS A 86 2.39 9.30 -6.91
C CYS A 86 2.35 7.78 -7.05
N GLY A 87 1.82 7.08 -6.03
CA GLY A 87 1.64 5.63 -6.08
C GLY A 87 0.71 5.20 -7.23
N PHE A 88 -0.42 5.91 -7.40
CA PHE A 88 -1.31 5.66 -8.53
C PHE A 88 -0.66 5.99 -9.87
N SER A 89 0.14 7.07 -9.97
CA SER A 89 0.86 7.40 -11.20
C SER A 89 1.83 6.30 -11.63
N ASN A 90 2.56 5.67 -10.69
CA ASN A 90 3.37 4.50 -11.01
C ASN A 90 2.48 3.37 -11.54
N PHE A 91 1.40 3.04 -10.83
CA PHE A 91 0.50 1.95 -11.25
C PHE A 91 -0.08 2.18 -12.65
N TRP A 92 -0.58 3.40 -12.93
CA TRP A 92 -1.06 3.82 -14.24
C TRP A 92 0.04 3.70 -15.30
N LEU A 93 1.25 4.19 -15.00
CA LEU A 93 2.37 4.12 -15.93
C LEU A 93 2.73 2.67 -16.26
N ASN A 94 2.88 1.82 -15.24
CA ASN A 94 3.14 0.40 -15.46
C ASN A 94 2.02 -0.25 -16.30
N LYS A 95 0.76 0.12 -16.10
CA LYS A 95 -0.34 -0.36 -16.95
C LYS A 95 -0.22 0.15 -18.40
N LYS A 96 0.17 1.41 -18.59
CA LYS A 96 0.29 2.05 -19.91
C LYS A 96 1.40 1.45 -20.77
N VAL A 97 2.51 1.06 -20.15
CA VAL A 97 3.73 0.62 -20.83
C VAL A 97 3.92 -0.91 -20.83
N ARG A 98 2.85 -1.65 -20.54
CA ARG A 98 2.82 -3.11 -20.54
C ARG A 98 1.82 -3.63 -21.55
N LYS A 99 2.13 -4.78 -22.15
CA LYS A 99 1.22 -5.54 -23.01
C LYS A 99 0.09 -6.15 -22.20
N ASP A 100 -0.94 -6.65 -22.87
CA ASP A 100 -2.11 -7.30 -22.24
C ASP A 100 -1.71 -8.50 -21.35
N ASN A 101 -0.65 -9.22 -21.71
CA ASN A 101 -0.11 -10.33 -20.91
C ASN A 101 0.70 -9.88 -19.67
N GLY A 102 0.79 -8.56 -19.44
CA GLY A 102 1.48 -7.92 -18.34
C GLY A 102 2.99 -7.78 -18.51
N THR A 103 3.58 -8.15 -19.66
CA THR A 103 5.03 -7.97 -19.92
C THR A 103 5.36 -6.53 -20.29
N LEU A 104 6.55 -6.08 -19.93
CA LEU A 104 7.00 -4.71 -20.17
C LEU A 104 7.33 -4.48 -21.65
N GLU A 105 6.90 -3.35 -22.21
CA GLU A 105 7.31 -2.92 -23.54
C GLU A 105 8.80 -2.53 -23.58
N GLU A 106 9.46 -2.76 -24.71
CA GLU A 106 10.91 -2.57 -24.86
C GLU A 106 11.35 -1.12 -24.55
N TYR A 107 10.55 -0.14 -25.00
CA TYR A 107 10.85 1.28 -24.78
C TYR A 107 10.67 1.73 -23.32
N ALA A 108 9.92 0.98 -22.52
CA ALA A 108 9.47 1.43 -21.20
C ALA A 108 10.61 1.51 -20.17
N SER A 109 11.58 0.60 -20.26
CA SER A 109 12.75 0.61 -19.36
C SER A 109 13.51 1.93 -19.44
N ASN A 110 13.64 2.48 -20.65
CA ASN A 110 14.28 3.79 -20.85
C ASN A 110 13.47 4.91 -20.23
N PHE A 111 12.13 4.85 -20.30
CA PHE A 111 11.27 5.85 -19.66
C PHE A 111 11.51 5.92 -18.16
N PHE A 112 11.43 4.77 -17.46
CA PHE A 112 11.60 4.74 -16.00
C PHE A 112 12.96 5.29 -15.56
N ASN A 113 14.03 4.93 -16.27
CA ASN A 113 15.38 5.39 -15.95
C ASN A 113 15.52 6.90 -16.14
N ILE A 114 15.13 7.42 -17.31
CA ILE A 114 15.29 8.84 -17.65
C ILE A 114 14.40 9.73 -16.78
N PHE A 115 13.15 9.34 -16.57
CA PHE A 115 12.21 10.13 -15.77
C PHE A 115 12.69 10.25 -14.33
N ALA A 116 13.10 9.13 -13.71
CA ALA A 116 13.57 9.10 -12.34
C ALA A 116 14.90 9.85 -12.14
N SER A 117 15.79 9.86 -13.14
CA SER A 117 17.06 10.57 -13.07
C SER A 117 16.97 12.06 -13.44
N SER A 118 15.80 12.56 -13.83
CA SER A 118 15.66 13.94 -14.29
C SER A 118 15.89 14.93 -13.13
N THR A 119 16.73 15.94 -13.36
CA THR A 119 17.11 16.96 -12.35
C THR A 119 16.27 18.24 -12.45
N ASN A 120 15.21 18.25 -13.26
CA ASN A 120 14.40 19.45 -13.41
C ASN A 120 13.64 19.75 -12.09
N GLU A 121 14.05 20.83 -11.43
CA GLU A 121 13.52 21.30 -10.13
C GLU A 121 12.24 22.14 -10.28
N ASN A 122 11.97 22.69 -11.47
CA ASN A 122 10.80 23.55 -11.74
C ASN A 122 9.49 22.77 -11.88
N PHE A 123 9.46 21.54 -11.37
CA PHE A 123 8.42 20.57 -11.66
C PHE A 123 7.51 20.28 -10.47
N THR A 124 6.23 20.53 -10.65
CA THR A 124 5.18 20.13 -9.70
C THR A 124 5.05 18.60 -9.67
N GLY A 125 5.35 17.98 -8.53
CA GLY A 125 5.31 16.52 -8.38
C GLY A 125 6.69 15.88 -8.31
N ILE A 126 7.74 16.66 -8.04
CA ILE A 126 9.11 16.16 -7.84
C ILE A 126 9.18 15.02 -6.81
N GLU A 127 8.33 15.05 -5.79
CA GLU A 127 8.22 13.98 -4.79
C GLU A 127 7.81 12.62 -5.40
N CYS A 128 7.15 12.63 -6.55
CA CYS A 128 6.74 11.42 -7.25
C CYS A 128 7.88 10.75 -8.00
N LYS A 129 9.02 11.41 -8.24
CA LYS A 129 10.17 10.80 -8.95
C LYS A 129 10.58 9.48 -8.30
N ASN A 130 10.65 9.46 -6.97
CA ASN A 130 11.00 8.26 -6.19
C ASN A 130 9.92 7.17 -6.19
N TYR A 131 8.70 7.48 -6.64
CA TYR A 131 7.64 6.51 -6.85
C TYR A 131 7.67 5.93 -8.25
N ILE A 132 8.27 6.56 -9.26
CA ILE A 132 8.18 6.11 -10.66
C ILE A 132 9.28 5.07 -10.96
N TYR A 133 8.89 3.80 -11.01
CA TYR A 133 9.77 2.70 -11.37
C TYR A 133 8.99 1.50 -11.90
N ASN A 134 9.67 0.62 -12.64
CA ASN A 134 9.10 -0.66 -13.07
C ASN A 134 8.78 -1.53 -11.84
N LEU A 135 7.51 -1.87 -11.62
CA LEU A 135 7.07 -2.70 -10.48
C LEU A 135 7.55 -4.16 -10.56
N GLY A 136 7.97 -4.61 -11.74
CA GLY A 136 8.14 -6.03 -12.05
C GLY A 136 6.83 -6.68 -12.48
N ASP A 137 6.95 -7.68 -13.35
CA ASP A 137 5.81 -8.28 -14.05
C ASP A 137 4.83 -8.97 -13.09
N GLU A 138 5.35 -9.73 -12.12
CA GLU A 138 4.53 -10.42 -11.13
C GLU A 138 3.81 -9.43 -10.20
N THR A 139 4.55 -8.46 -9.65
CA THR A 139 4.00 -7.44 -8.76
C THR A 139 2.90 -6.66 -9.46
N PHE A 140 3.15 -6.19 -10.69
CA PHE A 140 2.15 -5.47 -11.48
C PHE A 140 0.90 -6.32 -11.73
N LYS A 141 1.05 -7.59 -12.12
CA LYS A 141 -0.09 -8.49 -12.34
C LYS A 141 -0.96 -8.62 -11.09
N LYS A 142 -0.35 -8.90 -9.94
CA LYS A 142 -1.03 -8.98 -8.64
C LYS A 142 -1.72 -7.66 -8.26
N MET A 143 -1.04 -6.52 -8.44
CA MET A 143 -1.64 -5.20 -8.20
C MET A 143 -2.84 -4.92 -9.12
N ASN A 144 -2.73 -5.28 -10.40
CA ASN A 144 -3.79 -5.06 -11.39
C ASN A 144 -5.03 -5.93 -11.10
N ILE A 145 -4.83 -7.14 -10.59
CA ILE A 145 -5.91 -8.00 -10.10
C ILE A 145 -6.65 -7.31 -8.94
N LEU A 146 -5.93 -6.85 -7.91
CA LEU A 146 -6.52 -6.14 -6.77
C LEU A 146 -7.23 -4.85 -7.19
N PHE A 147 -6.63 -4.08 -8.10
CA PHE A 147 -7.23 -2.85 -8.61
C PHE A 147 -8.51 -3.12 -9.39
N THR A 148 -8.53 -4.17 -10.21
CA THR A 148 -9.73 -4.59 -10.96
C THR A 148 -10.82 -5.09 -10.03
N TYR A 149 -10.45 -5.84 -8.98
CA TYR A 149 -11.37 -6.22 -7.91
C TYR A 149 -12.00 -4.99 -7.28
N TYR A 150 -11.18 -4.06 -6.79
CA TYR A 150 -11.66 -2.89 -6.07
C TYR A 150 -12.50 -1.96 -6.97
N ASN A 151 -12.17 -1.83 -8.26
CA ASN A 151 -13.01 -1.12 -9.22
C ASN A 151 -14.42 -1.74 -9.35
N ASN A 152 -14.51 -3.07 -9.43
CA ASN A 152 -15.82 -3.73 -9.44
C ASN A 152 -16.55 -3.57 -8.11
N TYR A 153 -15.85 -3.66 -6.98
CA TYR A 153 -16.44 -3.43 -5.66
C TYR A 153 -17.06 -2.03 -5.54
N ASN A 154 -16.38 -0.99 -6.02
CA ASN A 154 -16.94 0.36 -6.00
C ASN A 154 -18.15 0.51 -6.93
N ASN A 155 -18.12 -0.10 -8.12
CA ASN A 155 -19.29 -0.11 -8.99
C ASN A 155 -20.48 -0.88 -8.37
N PHE A 156 -20.21 -1.93 -7.60
CA PHE A 156 -21.21 -2.58 -6.77
C PHE A 156 -21.80 -1.58 -5.75
N LEU A 157 -20.97 -0.85 -5.00
CA LEU A 157 -21.43 0.15 -4.02
C LEU A 157 -22.28 1.25 -4.66
N ILE A 158 -21.82 1.83 -5.77
CA ILE A 158 -22.52 2.91 -6.48
C ILE A 158 -23.90 2.43 -6.94
N ASN A 159 -23.99 1.23 -7.51
CA ASN A 159 -25.24 0.71 -8.04
C ASN A 159 -26.13 0.04 -6.98
N LYS A 160 -25.63 -0.18 -5.75
CA LYS A 160 -26.30 -0.97 -4.70
C LYS A 160 -27.75 -0.54 -4.47
N ASN A 161 -27.98 0.77 -4.39
CA ASN A 161 -29.29 1.35 -4.13
C ASN A 161 -29.99 1.91 -5.39
N ILE A 162 -29.32 1.88 -6.55
CA ILE A 162 -29.82 2.50 -7.80
C ILE A 162 -30.25 1.42 -8.80
N LYS A 163 -29.38 0.43 -9.02
CA LYS A 163 -29.57 -0.68 -9.96
C LYS A 163 -29.09 -1.98 -9.30
N PRO A 164 -29.92 -2.60 -8.44
CA PRO A 164 -29.52 -3.78 -7.66
C PRO A 164 -29.00 -4.93 -8.52
N ASP A 165 -29.60 -5.19 -9.68
CA ASP A 165 -29.14 -6.22 -10.60
C ASP A 165 -27.74 -5.93 -11.15
N ASP A 166 -27.48 -4.68 -11.55
CA ASP A 166 -26.14 -4.27 -12.01
C ASP A 166 -25.12 -4.30 -10.88
N SER A 167 -25.54 -3.93 -9.66
CA SER A 167 -24.73 -4.08 -8.46
C SER A 167 -24.30 -5.54 -8.26
N CYS A 168 -25.24 -6.49 -8.34
CA CYS A 168 -24.92 -7.91 -8.19
C CYS A 168 -24.05 -8.45 -9.34
N LYS A 169 -24.16 -7.94 -10.57
CA LYS A 169 -23.19 -8.25 -11.66
C LYS A 169 -21.77 -7.81 -11.30
N HIS A 170 -21.61 -6.67 -10.66
CA HIS A 170 -20.31 -6.22 -10.18
C HIS A 170 -19.80 -7.04 -9.00
N ALA A 171 -20.66 -7.43 -8.05
CA ALA A 171 -20.31 -8.37 -6.99
C ALA A 171 -19.87 -9.72 -7.57
N GLN A 172 -20.57 -10.25 -8.58
CA GLN A 172 -20.21 -11.48 -9.27
C GLN A 172 -18.80 -11.41 -9.88
N LYS A 173 -18.42 -10.29 -10.49
CA LYS A 173 -17.05 -10.07 -11.00
C LYS A 173 -16.01 -10.10 -9.89
N CYS A 174 -16.30 -9.52 -8.72
CA CYS A 174 -15.43 -9.59 -7.55
C CYS A 174 -15.25 -11.03 -7.07
N VAL A 175 -16.36 -11.78 -6.92
CA VAL A 175 -16.35 -13.19 -6.52
C VAL A 175 -15.55 -14.05 -7.50
N LYS A 176 -15.68 -13.80 -8.81
CA LYS A 176 -14.90 -14.48 -9.85
C LYS A 176 -13.40 -14.23 -9.66
N ILE A 177 -12.99 -12.97 -9.50
CA ILE A 177 -11.58 -12.62 -9.25
C ILE A 177 -11.06 -13.30 -7.99
N TYR A 178 -11.82 -13.28 -6.90
CA TYR A 178 -11.45 -13.96 -5.66
C TYR A 178 -11.22 -15.46 -5.89
N LYS A 179 -12.19 -16.13 -6.51
CA LYS A 179 -12.16 -17.58 -6.82
C LYS A 179 -10.93 -17.97 -7.64
N GLU A 180 -10.62 -17.21 -8.70
CA GLU A 180 -9.54 -17.53 -9.63
C GLU A 180 -8.15 -17.36 -9.02
N ASN A 181 -8.01 -16.50 -8.00
CA ASN A 181 -6.70 -16.13 -7.46
C ASN A 181 -6.43 -16.72 -6.07
N ILE A 182 -7.45 -16.92 -5.24
CA ILE A 182 -7.28 -17.44 -3.87
C ILE A 182 -6.71 -18.86 -3.84
N VAL A 183 -6.92 -19.65 -4.90
CA VAL A 183 -6.38 -21.02 -5.02
C VAL A 183 -4.85 -21.07 -5.05
N ASN A 184 -4.20 -19.97 -5.46
CA ASN A 184 -2.75 -19.85 -5.52
C ASN A 184 -2.17 -19.26 -4.23
N CYS A 185 -3.01 -18.93 -3.26
CA CYS A 185 -2.57 -18.43 -1.97
C CYS A 185 -2.11 -19.58 -1.07
N SER A 186 -0.84 -19.56 -0.68
CA SER A 186 -0.31 -20.42 0.37
C SER A 186 -0.80 -19.95 1.74
N ALA A 187 -0.71 -20.83 2.74
CA ALA A 187 -1.25 -20.58 4.08
C ALA A 187 -0.53 -19.45 4.85
N LEU A 188 0.59 -18.89 4.36
CA LEU A 188 1.41 -17.93 5.11
C LEU A 188 1.99 -16.82 4.22
N GLY A 189 1.77 -15.56 4.63
CA GLY A 189 2.70 -14.44 4.39
C GLY A 189 2.69 -13.72 3.04
N ASP A 190 1.88 -14.12 2.05
CA ASP A 190 1.78 -13.37 0.79
C ASP A 190 0.88 -12.13 0.94
N GLU A 191 1.48 -10.93 0.85
CA GLU A 191 0.77 -9.65 1.03
C GLU A 191 -0.40 -9.48 0.05
N PHE A 192 -0.30 -10.02 -1.17
CA PHE A 192 -1.38 -9.97 -2.15
C PHE A 192 -2.57 -10.81 -1.67
N CYS A 193 -2.32 -12.03 -1.19
CA CYS A 193 -3.33 -12.92 -0.64
C CYS A 193 -4.00 -12.33 0.61
N THR A 194 -3.23 -11.73 1.52
CA THR A 194 -3.78 -11.01 2.66
C THR A 194 -4.73 -9.90 2.20
N LYS A 195 -4.31 -9.08 1.23
CA LYS A 195 -5.14 -7.98 0.73
C LYS A 195 -6.37 -8.48 -0.03
N LEU A 196 -6.25 -9.57 -0.78
CA LEU A 196 -7.35 -10.20 -1.50
C LEU A 196 -8.43 -10.75 -0.55
N VAL A 197 -8.03 -11.36 0.56
CA VAL A 197 -8.95 -11.82 1.62
C VAL A 197 -9.64 -10.64 2.28
N GLU A 198 -8.90 -9.58 2.64
CA GLU A 198 -9.46 -8.35 3.21
C GLU A 198 -10.55 -7.75 2.31
N PHE A 199 -10.27 -7.63 1.01
CA PHE A 199 -11.23 -7.15 0.02
C PHE A 199 -12.47 -8.04 -0.12
N ARG A 200 -12.29 -9.36 0.02
CA ARG A 200 -13.41 -10.30 0.05
C ARG A 200 -14.27 -10.12 1.29
N ASP A 201 -13.66 -9.95 2.46
CA ASP A 201 -14.41 -9.76 3.72
C ASP A 201 -15.20 -8.46 3.72
N ILE A 202 -14.60 -7.39 3.18
CA ILE A 202 -15.28 -6.11 2.96
C ILE A 202 -16.51 -6.31 2.05
N LEU A 203 -16.38 -7.02 0.93
CA LEU A 203 -17.51 -7.32 0.05
C LEU A 203 -18.57 -8.14 0.78
N MET A 204 -18.20 -9.23 1.46
CA MET A 204 -19.13 -10.10 2.19
C MET A 204 -19.96 -9.30 3.20
N ASN A 205 -19.33 -8.40 3.96
CA ASN A 205 -20.04 -7.53 4.89
C ASN A 205 -21.10 -6.67 4.20
N GLN A 206 -20.80 -6.15 3.00
CA GLN A 206 -21.75 -5.38 2.21
C GLN A 206 -22.89 -6.20 1.61
N LEU A 207 -22.65 -7.49 1.35
CA LEU A 207 -23.68 -8.41 0.86
C LEU A 207 -24.64 -8.86 1.97
N LEU A 208 -24.17 -8.91 3.23
CA LEU A 208 -24.99 -9.30 4.37
C LEU A 208 -25.88 -8.16 4.89
N SER A 209 -25.53 -6.90 4.62
CA SER A 209 -26.23 -5.72 5.14
C SER A 209 -26.53 -4.68 4.06
N PRO A 210 -27.79 -4.58 3.57
CA PRO A 210 -28.87 -5.59 3.69
C PRO A 210 -28.51 -6.87 2.90
N SER A 211 -29.18 -8.00 3.20
CA SER A 211 -28.96 -9.26 2.48
C SER A 211 -29.29 -9.11 0.99
N ILE A 212 -28.26 -9.00 0.15
CA ILE A 212 -28.36 -8.85 -1.31
C ILE A 212 -27.43 -9.82 -2.03
N CYS A 213 -27.72 -10.10 -3.30
CA CYS A 213 -26.88 -10.95 -4.14
C CYS A 213 -26.61 -12.33 -3.50
N ALA A 214 -27.67 -13.05 -3.12
CA ALA A 214 -27.60 -14.29 -2.34
C ALA A 214 -26.72 -15.36 -3.00
N GLU A 215 -26.78 -15.48 -4.34
CA GLU A 215 -25.93 -16.38 -5.11
C GLU A 215 -24.43 -16.10 -4.86
N GLN A 216 -24.03 -14.83 -4.87
CA GLN A 216 -22.64 -14.42 -4.66
C GLN A 216 -22.18 -14.74 -3.23
N GLN A 217 -23.06 -14.60 -2.24
CA GLN A 217 -22.79 -15.01 -0.86
C GLN A 217 -22.51 -16.51 -0.76
N ASP A 218 -23.35 -17.34 -1.39
CA ASP A 218 -23.23 -18.79 -1.34
C ASP A 218 -21.96 -19.28 -2.05
N ILE A 219 -21.58 -18.65 -3.17
CA ILE A 219 -20.34 -18.95 -3.87
C ILE A 219 -19.13 -18.63 -2.97
N LEU A 220 -19.10 -17.46 -2.32
CA LEU A 220 -18.01 -17.08 -1.41
C LEU A 220 -17.89 -18.06 -0.24
N ARG A 221 -19.00 -18.42 0.42
CA ARG A 221 -19.01 -19.43 1.50
C ARG A 221 -18.49 -20.79 1.04
N SER A 222 -18.86 -21.19 -0.18
CA SER A 222 -18.39 -22.44 -0.78
C SER A 222 -16.87 -22.43 -1.04
N ILE A 223 -16.33 -21.30 -1.51
CA ILE A 223 -14.88 -21.11 -1.69
C ILE A 223 -14.17 -21.20 -0.35
N ASP A 224 -14.63 -20.46 0.66
CA ASP A 224 -14.02 -20.45 2.00
C ASP A 224 -13.97 -21.85 2.63
N LYS A 225 -15.07 -22.60 2.51
CA LYS A 225 -15.13 -23.99 2.98
C LYS A 225 -14.13 -24.89 2.27
N LYS A 226 -13.85 -24.66 0.99
CA LYS A 226 -12.83 -25.42 0.24
C LYS A 226 -11.43 -25.04 0.70
N MET A 227 -11.15 -23.75 0.85
CA MET A 227 -9.85 -23.24 1.31
C MET A 227 -9.51 -23.73 2.72
N ALA A 228 -10.48 -23.73 3.65
CA ALA A 228 -10.27 -24.25 5.00
C ALA A 228 -9.92 -25.76 5.01
N LYS A 229 -10.56 -26.54 4.12
CA LYS A 229 -10.27 -27.98 3.99
C LYS A 229 -8.89 -28.27 3.41
N SER A 230 -8.43 -27.48 2.43
CA SER A 230 -7.08 -27.66 1.86
C SER A 230 -6.00 -27.34 2.88
N THR A 231 -6.15 -26.27 3.68
CA THR A 231 -5.18 -25.92 4.74
C THR A 231 -5.10 -27.03 5.80
N SER A 232 -6.24 -27.60 6.20
CA SER A 232 -6.26 -28.71 7.17
C SER A 232 -5.60 -29.99 6.64
N LYS A 233 -5.71 -30.31 5.35
CA LYS A 233 -5.03 -31.47 4.75
C LYS A 233 -3.52 -31.29 4.70
N ASN A 234 -3.04 -30.10 4.31
CA ASN A 234 -1.61 -29.81 4.25
C ASN A 234 -0.95 -29.97 5.63
N HIS A 235 -1.61 -29.52 6.70
CA HIS A 235 -1.12 -29.76 8.07
C HIS A 235 -1.10 -31.24 8.49
N ARG A 236 -2.00 -32.07 7.94
CA ARG A 236 -2.07 -33.51 8.25
C ARG A 236 -1.01 -34.33 7.51
N GLU A 237 -0.64 -33.92 6.30
CA GLU A 237 0.41 -34.55 5.50
C GLU A 237 1.82 -34.13 5.97
N GLU A 238 2.00 -32.90 6.46
CA GLU A 238 3.26 -32.46 7.06
C GLU A 238 3.51 -33.11 8.44
N SER A 239 2.44 -33.48 9.16
CA SER A 239 2.52 -34.23 10.43
C SER A 239 2.78 -35.74 10.26
N SER A 240 2.63 -36.32 9.06
CA SER A 240 2.73 -37.77 8.85
C SER A 240 4.10 -38.24 8.33
N GLN A 241 5.04 -37.32 8.07
CA GLN A 241 6.46 -37.66 7.88
C GLN A 241 7.24 -37.65 9.21
N ALA A 242 6.76 -38.42 10.18
CA ALA A 242 7.62 -38.90 11.27
C ALA A 242 8.54 -39.99 10.70
N SER A 243 9.64 -39.56 10.09
CA SER A 243 10.73 -40.47 9.72
C SER A 243 11.21 -41.20 10.98
N THR A 244 11.08 -42.52 10.96
CA THR A 244 11.55 -43.42 12.01
C THR A 244 13.08 -43.45 11.97
N ILE A 245 13.74 -42.45 12.56
CA ILE A 245 15.20 -42.42 12.68
C ILE A 245 15.60 -43.15 13.96
N SER A 246 16.35 -44.23 13.76
CA SER A 246 16.87 -45.13 14.79
C SER A 246 17.66 -44.38 15.87
N ALA A 247 17.30 -44.61 17.13
CA ALA A 247 17.84 -43.99 18.33
C ALA A 247 19.22 -44.55 18.78
N SER A 248 20.24 -44.57 17.90
CA SER A 248 21.54 -45.19 18.23
C SER A 248 22.77 -44.27 18.18
N SER A 249 22.63 -42.95 17.95
CA SER A 249 23.80 -42.09 17.72
C SER A 249 23.83 -40.73 18.44
N PHE A 250 23.07 -40.55 19.53
CA PHE A 250 23.14 -39.32 20.37
C PHE A 250 23.98 -39.46 21.65
N GLY A 251 24.67 -40.59 21.86
CA GLY A 251 25.42 -40.87 23.09
C GLY A 251 26.80 -40.22 23.21
N THR A 252 27.39 -39.70 22.13
CA THR A 252 28.79 -39.24 22.14
C THR A 252 28.96 -37.72 22.15
N MET A 253 27.87 -36.94 22.01
CA MET A 253 27.96 -35.47 21.92
C MET A 253 27.68 -34.75 23.25
N MET A 254 27.07 -35.41 24.24
CA MET A 254 26.84 -34.84 25.58
C MET A 254 28.07 -34.92 26.50
N GLY A 255 29.03 -35.81 26.22
CA GLY A 255 30.25 -35.97 27.03
C GLY A 255 31.25 -34.82 26.87
N VAL A 256 31.28 -34.16 25.70
CA VAL A 256 32.23 -33.08 25.39
C VAL A 256 31.81 -31.76 26.03
N SER A 257 30.49 -31.50 26.17
CA SER A 257 29.99 -30.25 26.78
C SER A 257 30.24 -30.16 28.30
N LEU A 258 30.32 -31.28 29.01
CA LEU A 258 30.56 -31.28 30.46
C LEU A 258 32.04 -31.07 30.81
N LEU A 259 32.98 -31.48 29.95
CA LEU A 259 34.41 -31.28 30.17
C LEU A 259 34.84 -29.80 30.02
N SER A 260 34.14 -29.03 29.19
CA SER A 260 34.36 -27.58 29.02
C SER A 260 34.09 -26.76 30.29
N LEU A 261 33.16 -27.22 31.15
CA LEU A 261 32.84 -26.53 32.40
C LEU A 261 33.94 -26.70 33.47
N PHE A 262 34.67 -27.81 33.45
CA PHE A 262 35.78 -28.05 34.38
C PHE A 262 37.05 -27.27 33.99
N LEU A 263 37.33 -27.06 32.70
CA LEU A 263 38.51 -26.32 32.23
C LEU A 263 38.37 -24.79 32.37
N TYR A 264 37.15 -24.27 32.43
CA TYR A 264 36.91 -22.85 32.73
C TYR A 264 37.43 -22.44 34.12
N LYS A 265 37.40 -23.34 35.10
CA LYS A 265 37.84 -23.05 36.47
C LYS A 265 39.37 -23.15 36.67
N VAL A 266 40.11 -23.69 35.69
CA VAL A 266 41.53 -24.08 35.85
C VAL A 266 42.48 -23.32 34.90
N THR A 267 41.96 -22.44 34.02
CA THR A 267 42.78 -21.64 33.10
C THR A 267 42.58 -20.14 33.36
N PRO A 268 43.61 -19.33 33.71
CA PRO A 268 43.42 -17.93 34.06
C PRO A 268 43.37 -17.06 32.79
N ILE A 269 42.33 -17.19 31.98
CA ILE A 269 42.10 -16.32 30.80
C ILE A 269 41.14 -15.16 31.13
N GLY A 270 40.54 -15.16 32.33
CA GLY A 270 39.64 -14.11 32.83
C GLY A 270 40.28 -12.75 33.10
N SER A 271 41.60 -12.59 32.94
CA SER A 271 42.29 -11.31 33.19
C SER A 271 42.66 -10.53 31.92
N TRP A 272 42.27 -11.00 30.73
CA TRP A 272 42.61 -10.32 29.46
C TRP A 272 41.41 -9.69 28.72
N LEU A 273 40.19 -9.82 29.24
CA LEU A 273 38.97 -9.28 28.61
C LEU A 273 38.20 -8.23 29.44
N SER A 274 38.90 -7.40 30.21
CA SER A 274 38.41 -6.06 30.61
C SER A 274 39.60 -5.21 31.11
N PRO A 275 39.65 -3.86 30.99
CA PRO A 275 38.49 -2.94 31.05
C PRO A 275 38.49 -1.77 30.04
N ARG A 276 37.30 -1.38 29.56
CA ARG A 276 36.97 0.02 29.18
C ARG A 276 35.46 0.19 28.91
N ILE A 277 34.63 -0.15 29.88
CA ILE A 277 33.27 0.42 29.99
C ILE A 277 33.39 1.57 30.98
N GLY A 278 33.73 2.72 30.43
CA GLY A 278 33.86 3.97 31.15
C GLY A 278 33.53 5.09 30.18
N ASN A 279 32.24 5.21 29.82
CA ASN A 279 31.55 6.43 29.35
C ASN A 279 30.10 6.14 28.89
N LEU A 280 29.35 5.34 29.64
CA LEU A 280 27.89 5.22 29.46
C LEU A 280 27.15 5.63 30.74
N LYS A 281 27.53 6.76 31.33
CA LYS A 281 26.86 7.37 32.49
C LYS A 281 26.55 8.85 32.22
N LYS A 282 25.65 9.05 31.27
CA LYS A 282 24.81 10.24 30.98
C LYS A 282 23.97 9.75 29.78
N THR A 283 22.71 9.37 29.89
CA THR A 283 21.60 10.18 30.37
C THR A 283 20.41 9.25 30.60
N LEU A 284 20.12 8.90 31.85
CA LEU A 284 18.83 8.36 32.28
C LEU A 284 18.58 8.95 33.68
N ASN A 285 17.99 10.14 33.72
CA ASN A 285 17.25 10.58 34.89
C ASN A 285 15.77 10.45 34.55
N ILE A 286 15.17 9.45 35.19
CA ILE A 286 13.75 9.22 35.31
C ILE A 286 13.18 10.32 36.22
N GLY A 287 12.03 10.86 35.83
CA GLY A 287 11.11 11.55 36.72
C GLY A 287 9.73 10.96 36.48
N ASP A 288 9.37 10.00 37.31
CA ASP A 288 8.09 9.30 37.32
C ASP A 288 6.93 10.27 37.57
N ASN A 289 5.81 10.07 36.86
CA ASN A 289 4.53 10.04 37.56
C ASN A 289 3.49 9.23 36.78
N GLU A 290 2.92 8.25 37.46
CA GLU A 290 1.89 7.32 37.01
C GLU A 290 0.51 7.89 37.33
N GLY A 291 -0.48 7.65 36.47
CA GLY A 291 -1.82 8.23 36.62
C GLY A 291 -2.79 7.84 35.49
N ASN A 292 -3.13 6.55 35.43
CA ASN A 292 -4.42 5.97 35.03
C ASN A 292 -5.60 6.96 34.84
N GLU A 293 -6.27 6.94 33.67
CA GLU A 293 -7.65 6.46 33.47
C GLU A 293 -8.26 6.75 32.08
N SER A 294 -9.40 6.11 31.85
CA SER A 294 -10.19 5.80 30.64
C SER A 294 -10.92 6.94 29.90
N LEU A 295 -11.14 6.67 28.62
CA LEU A 295 -12.35 6.85 27.78
C LEU A 295 -13.60 7.56 28.39
N PHE A 296 -14.11 8.53 27.63
CA PHE A 296 -15.46 9.12 27.62
C PHE A 296 -16.06 9.62 28.94
N GLN A 297 -16.24 10.95 29.08
CA GLN A 297 -17.56 11.52 29.37
C GLN A 297 -17.63 13.05 29.21
N TYR A 298 -18.87 13.46 28.92
CA TYR A 298 -19.43 14.78 28.67
C TYR A 298 -19.82 15.43 30.01
N SER A 299 -19.57 16.73 30.21
CA SER A 299 -20.49 17.68 30.88
C SER A 299 -19.81 19.03 31.24
N GLU A 300 -20.50 20.12 30.89
CA GLU A 300 -20.38 21.50 31.38
C GLU A 300 -20.37 21.64 32.91
N PHE A 301 -19.67 22.62 33.49
CA PHE A 301 -20.11 24.02 33.74
C PHE A 301 -19.28 24.67 34.88
N THR A 302 -18.82 25.91 34.61
CA THR A 302 -18.48 27.06 35.50
C THR A 302 -17.80 26.89 36.86
N GLU A 303 -16.73 27.69 37.11
CA GLU A 303 -16.77 29.04 37.68
C GLU A 303 -15.37 29.69 37.58
N SER A 304 -15.25 30.77 36.82
CA SER A 304 -15.06 32.15 37.28
C SER A 304 -13.60 32.54 37.58
N ASN A 305 -13.00 33.30 36.65
CA ASN A 305 -12.47 34.62 37.02
C ASN A 305 -12.22 35.48 35.78
N TYR A 306 -12.56 36.74 35.97
CA TYR A 306 -13.01 37.72 35.01
C TYR A 306 -11.95 38.82 34.89
N THR A 307 -11.51 39.15 33.68
CA THR A 307 -10.98 40.49 33.38
C THR A 307 -11.32 40.89 31.94
N ASN A 308 -12.36 41.72 31.84
CA ASN A 308 -12.67 42.75 30.84
C ASN A 308 -11.90 42.80 29.52
N GLY A 309 -12.66 42.64 28.44
CA GLY A 309 -12.44 43.26 27.14
C GLY A 309 -13.79 43.43 26.45
N ASP A 310 -14.36 44.64 26.52
CA ASP A 310 -15.69 44.98 26.02
C ASP A 310 -15.78 44.87 24.48
N TYR A 311 -16.57 43.90 23.98
CA TYR A 311 -17.11 43.95 22.62
C TYR A 311 -18.57 43.52 22.63
N ASN A 312 -19.47 44.51 22.49
CA ASN A 312 -20.90 44.33 22.28
C ASN A 312 -21.17 43.95 20.81
N ILE A 313 -21.71 42.76 20.56
CA ILE A 313 -22.31 42.39 19.26
C ILE A 313 -23.77 42.02 19.51
N ALA A 314 -24.68 42.89 19.06
CA ALA A 314 -26.11 42.63 19.06
C ALA A 314 -26.49 41.78 17.83
N TYR A 315 -27.15 40.64 18.06
CA TYR A 315 -27.76 39.83 16.99
C TYR A 315 -29.22 40.24 16.82
N HIS A 316 -29.57 40.71 15.62
CA HIS A 316 -30.97 40.82 15.17
C HIS A 316 -31.31 39.60 14.30
N PHE A 317 -32.29 38.81 14.71
CA PHE A 317 -32.98 37.86 13.84
C PHE A 317 -34.06 38.60 13.04
N VAL A 318 -33.97 38.53 11.71
CA VAL A 318 -35.08 38.87 10.82
C VAL A 318 -35.67 37.55 10.33
N GLY A 319 -36.85 37.22 10.84
CA GLY A 319 -37.74 36.26 10.21
C GLY A 319 -38.51 36.97 9.10
N ASN A 320 -38.40 36.47 7.87
CA ASN A 320 -39.32 36.82 6.81
C ASN A 320 -40.38 35.72 6.70
N SER A 321 -41.63 36.20 6.62
CA SER A 321 -42.85 35.47 6.30
C SER A 321 -42.86 34.97 4.86
#